data_AF-A0A3N5X2A1-F1
#
_entry.id   AF-A0A3N5X2A1-F1
#
_cell.length_a   1.000
_cell.length_b   1.000
_cell.length_c   1.000
_cell.angle_alpha   90.00
_cell.angle_beta   90.00
_cell.angle_gamma   90.00
#
_symmetry.space_group_name_H-M   'P 1'
#
loop_
_entity.id
_entity.type
_entity.pdbx_description
1 polymer ?
#
loop_
_entity_poly.entity_id
_entity_poly.type
_entity_poly.pdbx_seq_one_letter_code
_entity_poly.pdbx_strand_id
1 'polypeptide(L)'
;MRRTIGFVLTGVLATAALAAAQSVTLPPGGNSQKASVTQHIGLAKVTIEYSSPRVLSPTGEDRRGKIWGGLVPYGIHDLGFNERRGPWRAGANENTVFTVSHPVKVQGQALPAGRYGLHMIAGEREWTIIFSKNASSWGSFSYDEAEDALRVRVTPEKAPYREWLSYEFTERKPDSATVALEWEELRVPFTVSVEDAAGLYIDNLRNELRGQPGFSWQNWDAAAQYCLQQNRNMEEALRWADNAIALPFVGQPNFTTLSTKAQVLEKLSRTAEARELMARALDLPGAQPIEIHQYGRRLLAQGQKAEALAVFEKNQKRFGDQWPVHVGLARGHSAMGDYKSALRHAEIALKQAPDALNKKSLQEAVMRLKDGKDMNAGG
;
A
#
# COMPACT_ATOMS: atom_id res chain seq x y z
N MET A 1 -53.00 -14.62 -69.21
CA MET A 1 -52.07 -13.47 -69.19
C MET A 1 -52.16 -12.85 -67.80
N ARG A 2 -51.13 -12.59 -66.99
CA ARG A 2 -49.67 -12.61 -67.07
C ARG A 2 -49.16 -12.99 -65.66
N ARG A 3 -48.02 -13.67 -65.60
CA ARG A 3 -47.34 -14.13 -64.37
C ARG A 3 -46.78 -12.96 -63.56
N THR A 4 -46.96 -13.01 -62.25
CA THR A 4 -46.35 -12.12 -61.24
C THR A 4 -44.87 -12.49 -61.09
N ILE A 5 -43.96 -11.56 -61.42
CA ILE A 5 -42.52 -11.66 -61.12
C ILE A 5 -42.24 -10.69 -59.98
N GLY A 6 -41.91 -11.22 -58.81
CA GLY A 6 -41.41 -10.44 -57.68
C GLY A 6 -39.93 -10.14 -57.89
N PHE A 7 -39.57 -8.86 -57.98
CA PHE A 7 -38.18 -8.40 -57.95
C PHE A 7 -37.73 -8.24 -56.50
N VAL A 8 -36.69 -8.97 -56.12
CA VAL A 8 -35.96 -8.80 -54.86
C VAL A 8 -35.09 -7.56 -55.01
N LEU A 9 -35.35 -6.54 -54.19
CA LEU A 9 -34.57 -5.31 -54.12
C LEU A 9 -33.39 -5.54 -53.15
N THR A 10 -32.20 -5.80 -53.69
CA THR A 10 -30.97 -5.92 -52.91
C THR A 10 -30.52 -4.54 -52.46
N GLY A 11 -30.77 -4.20 -51.18
CA GLY A 11 -30.28 -2.97 -50.56
C GLY A 11 -28.78 -3.00 -50.35
N VAL A 12 -28.05 -2.20 -51.12
CA VAL A 12 -26.63 -1.91 -50.88
C VAL A 12 -26.54 -0.99 -49.66
N LEU A 13 -26.11 -1.53 -48.51
CA LEU A 13 -25.67 -0.73 -47.37
C LEU A 13 -24.38 0.00 -47.76
N ALA A 14 -24.49 1.29 -48.06
CA ALA A 14 -23.34 2.17 -48.14
C ALA A 14 -22.84 2.44 -46.70
N THR A 15 -21.78 1.74 -46.29
CA THR A 15 -21.01 2.08 -45.09
C THR A 15 -20.31 3.42 -45.32
N ALA A 16 -20.85 4.48 -44.70
CA ALA A 16 -20.13 5.74 -44.57
C ALA A 16 -18.92 5.51 -43.65
N ALA A 17 -17.75 5.28 -44.24
CA ALA A 17 -16.49 5.34 -43.52
C ALA A 17 -16.29 6.77 -43.01
N LEU A 18 -16.36 6.94 -41.69
CA LEU A 18 -15.90 8.15 -41.01
C LEU A 18 -14.42 8.34 -41.38
N ALA A 19 -14.14 9.32 -42.24
CA ALA A 19 -12.81 9.83 -42.44
C ALA A 19 -12.35 10.48 -41.13
N ALA A 20 -11.63 9.73 -40.30
CA ALA A 20 -10.77 10.33 -39.29
C ALA A 20 -9.75 11.19 -40.05
N ALA A 21 -9.82 12.51 -39.86
CA ALA A 21 -8.84 13.43 -40.42
C ALA A 21 -7.43 12.98 -40.01
N GLN A 22 -6.63 12.52 -40.97
CA GLN A 22 -5.22 12.26 -40.78
C GLN A 22 -4.48 13.60 -40.74
N SER A 23 -4.41 14.22 -39.56
CA SER A 23 -3.34 15.17 -39.27
C SER A 23 -2.05 14.37 -39.07
N VAL A 24 -1.01 14.68 -39.83
CA VAL A 24 0.34 14.10 -39.64
C VAL A 24 0.77 14.39 -38.19
N THR A 25 1.24 13.38 -37.45
CA THR A 25 1.75 13.56 -36.09
C THR A 25 3.05 14.36 -36.13
N LEU A 26 3.02 15.63 -35.73
CA LEU A 26 4.21 16.47 -35.57
C LEU A 26 4.66 16.46 -34.10
N PRO A 27 5.95 16.75 -33.81
CA PRO A 27 6.43 16.90 -32.43
C PRO A 27 5.60 17.93 -31.65
N PRO A 28 5.42 17.76 -30.32
CA PRO A 28 4.65 18.70 -29.50
C PRO A 28 5.17 20.14 -29.64
N GLY A 29 4.25 21.09 -29.85
CA GLY A 29 4.58 22.51 -29.92
C GLY A 29 5.20 23.04 -28.61
N GLY A 30 6.01 24.10 -28.71
CA GLY A 30 6.56 24.81 -27.55
C GLY A 30 7.69 24.10 -26.80
N ASN A 31 8.31 23.07 -27.39
CA ASN A 31 9.40 22.29 -26.78
C ASN A 31 9.04 21.67 -25.42
N SER A 32 7.75 21.42 -25.18
CA SER A 32 7.23 20.81 -23.94
C SER A 32 6.79 19.38 -24.20
N GLN A 33 7.41 18.43 -23.49
CA GLN A 33 7.11 17.01 -23.65
C GLN A 33 6.00 16.58 -22.69
N LYS A 34 5.13 15.68 -23.14
CA LYS A 34 4.17 15.02 -22.25
C LYS A 34 4.91 14.09 -21.30
N ALA A 35 4.56 14.17 -20.02
CA ALA A 35 5.11 13.35 -18.96
C ALA A 35 4.00 12.88 -18.01
N SER A 36 4.22 11.77 -17.35
CA SER A 36 3.34 11.28 -16.29
C SER A 36 4.12 10.63 -15.17
N VAL A 37 3.59 10.72 -13.96
CA VAL A 37 4.12 10.04 -12.77
C VAL A 37 2.98 9.40 -12.00
N THR A 38 3.22 8.24 -11.41
CA THR A 38 2.23 7.49 -10.64
C THR A 38 2.85 6.97 -9.36
N GLN A 39 2.12 7.08 -8.25
CA GLN A 39 2.49 6.48 -6.96
C GLN A 39 1.30 5.73 -6.36
N HIS A 40 1.57 4.56 -5.81
CA HIS A 40 0.62 3.84 -4.97
C HIS A 40 0.83 4.24 -3.50
N ILE A 41 -0.24 4.60 -2.83
CA ILE A 41 -0.31 4.90 -1.39
C ILE A 41 -1.30 3.88 -0.81
N GLY A 42 -0.79 2.77 -0.30
CA GLY A 42 -1.60 1.56 -0.10
C GLY A 42 -2.27 1.12 -1.41
N LEU A 43 -3.60 0.93 -1.37
CA LEU A 43 -4.42 0.62 -2.56
C LEU A 43 -4.77 1.86 -3.41
N ALA A 44 -4.62 3.07 -2.87
CA ALA A 44 -4.89 4.28 -3.62
C ALA A 44 -3.78 4.54 -4.64
N LYS A 45 -4.16 4.85 -5.87
CA LYS A 45 -3.25 5.24 -6.95
C LYS A 45 -3.42 6.73 -7.19
N VAL A 46 -2.30 7.45 -7.16
CA VAL A 46 -2.23 8.88 -7.49
C VAL A 46 -1.42 9.03 -8.77
N THR A 47 -2.02 9.61 -9.81
CA THR A 47 -1.38 9.84 -11.11
C THR A 47 -1.40 11.33 -11.44
N ILE A 48 -0.28 11.85 -11.93
CA ILE A 48 -0.16 13.21 -12.46
C ILE A 48 0.27 13.12 -13.91
N GLU A 49 -0.54 13.66 -14.82
CA GLU A 49 -0.25 13.76 -16.26
C GLU A 49 -0.11 15.24 -16.62
N TYR A 50 1.00 15.60 -17.25
CA TYR A 50 1.36 17.01 -17.46
C TYR A 50 2.19 17.17 -18.73
N SER A 51 2.28 18.41 -19.22
CA SER A 51 3.32 18.78 -20.18
C SER A 51 4.43 19.49 -19.42
N SER A 52 5.66 19.02 -19.61
CA SER A 52 6.87 19.47 -18.92
C SER A 52 7.54 20.58 -19.74
N PRO A 53 7.36 21.87 -19.42
CA PRO A 53 8.15 22.94 -20.00
C PRO A 53 9.58 22.92 -19.44
N ARG A 54 10.51 23.37 -20.27
CA ARG A 54 11.91 23.58 -19.90
C ARG A 54 12.15 25.03 -19.48
N VAL A 55 13.19 25.29 -18.68
CA VAL A 55 13.62 26.64 -18.30
C VAL A 55 14.07 27.40 -19.55
N LEU A 56 14.88 26.80 -20.42
CA LEU A 56 15.26 27.42 -21.69
C LEU A 56 14.04 27.70 -22.58
N SER A 57 13.97 28.87 -23.21
CA SER A 57 12.90 29.17 -24.16
C SER A 57 13.01 28.29 -25.43
N PRO A 58 11.97 28.24 -26.29
CA PRO A 58 12.08 27.57 -27.59
C PRO A 58 13.19 28.10 -28.50
N THR A 59 13.61 29.36 -28.29
CA THR A 59 14.71 30.00 -29.03
C THR A 59 16.07 29.83 -28.35
N GLY A 60 16.14 29.14 -27.20
CA GLY A 60 17.37 28.89 -26.45
C GLY A 60 17.74 29.97 -25.43
N GLU A 61 16.87 30.95 -25.17
CA GLU A 61 17.10 31.95 -24.12
C GLU A 61 17.00 31.31 -22.74
N ASP A 62 17.98 31.56 -21.87
CA ASP A 62 17.91 31.17 -20.46
C ASP A 62 16.92 32.06 -19.69
N ARG A 63 15.92 31.42 -19.08
CA ARG A 63 14.88 32.06 -18.27
C ARG A 63 15.03 31.80 -16.77
N ARG A 64 16.19 31.33 -16.31
CA ARG A 64 16.49 31.24 -14.88
C ARG A 64 16.35 32.61 -14.21
N GLY A 65 15.70 32.64 -13.06
CA GLY A 65 15.28 33.84 -12.33
C GLY A 65 14.06 34.56 -12.94
N LYS A 66 13.51 34.08 -14.06
CA LYS A 66 12.38 34.70 -14.78
C LYS A 66 11.15 33.79 -14.87
N ILE A 67 11.22 32.57 -14.32
CA ILE A 67 10.09 31.64 -14.34
C ILE A 67 8.97 32.15 -13.44
N TRP A 68 9.26 32.36 -12.15
CA TRP A 68 8.26 32.76 -11.15
C TRP A 68 8.08 34.28 -11.10
N GLY A 69 6.83 34.75 -11.14
CA GLY A 69 6.51 36.18 -11.25
C GLY A 69 6.69 36.76 -12.67
N GLY A 70 7.37 36.03 -13.56
CA GLY A 70 7.49 36.34 -14.98
C GLY A 70 6.63 35.40 -15.83
N LEU A 71 7.23 34.30 -16.31
CA LEU A 71 6.54 33.31 -17.15
C LEU A 71 5.30 32.70 -16.49
N VAL A 72 5.38 32.46 -15.18
CA VAL A 72 4.27 32.08 -14.31
C VAL A 72 3.95 33.31 -13.44
N PRO A 73 2.96 34.12 -13.83
CA PRO A 73 2.59 35.30 -13.06
C PRO A 73 2.08 34.91 -11.67
N TYR A 74 2.33 35.77 -10.69
CA TYR A 74 1.72 35.62 -9.37
C TYR A 74 0.24 36.03 -9.38
N GLY A 75 -0.56 35.32 -8.60
CA GLY A 75 -1.99 35.55 -8.50
C GLY A 75 -2.80 35.05 -9.70
N ILE A 76 -4.06 35.47 -9.72
CA ILE A 76 -4.95 35.30 -10.87
C ILE A 76 -4.54 36.30 -11.95
N HIS A 77 -4.21 35.82 -13.15
CA HIS A 77 -3.65 36.63 -14.23
C HIS A 77 -4.47 36.52 -15.50
N ASP A 78 -4.32 37.50 -16.38
CA ASP A 78 -4.90 37.45 -17.74
C ASP A 78 -4.27 36.29 -18.51
N LEU A 79 -5.12 35.44 -19.09
CA LEU A 79 -4.69 34.27 -19.84
C LEU A 79 -4.28 34.62 -21.28
N GLY A 80 -4.58 35.83 -21.76
CA GLY A 80 -4.12 36.34 -23.05
C GLY A 80 -4.80 35.70 -24.27
N PHE A 81 -6.00 35.12 -24.09
CA PHE A 81 -6.75 34.47 -25.17
C PHE A 81 -8.19 34.99 -25.33
N ASN A 82 -8.93 35.17 -24.23
CA ASN A 82 -10.36 35.49 -24.25
C ASN A 82 -10.78 36.50 -23.16
N GLU A 83 -9.89 37.42 -22.79
CA GLU A 83 -10.07 38.42 -21.70
C GLU A 83 -10.37 37.81 -20.32
N ARG A 84 -10.29 36.48 -20.20
CA ARG A 84 -10.48 35.79 -18.92
C ARG A 84 -9.19 35.82 -18.12
N ARG A 85 -9.37 35.92 -16.81
CA ARG A 85 -8.31 35.74 -15.84
C ARG A 85 -8.45 34.38 -15.18
N GLY A 86 -7.33 33.75 -14.85
CA GLY A 86 -7.35 32.44 -14.22
C GLY A 86 -6.05 32.10 -13.49
N PRO A 87 -6.03 30.94 -12.80
CA PRO A 87 -4.83 30.38 -12.22
C PRO A 87 -3.90 29.81 -13.31
N TRP A 88 -2.68 29.49 -12.92
CA TRP A 88 -1.76 28.78 -13.81
C TRP A 88 -2.12 27.28 -13.86
N ARG A 89 -2.08 26.67 -15.05
CA ARG A 89 -2.34 25.24 -15.31
C ARG A 89 -1.28 24.26 -14.75
N ALA A 90 -0.37 24.74 -13.91
CA ALA A 90 0.68 23.95 -13.27
C ALA A 90 1.52 23.07 -14.24
N GLY A 91 1.75 23.59 -15.44
CA GLY A 91 2.34 22.88 -16.58
C GLY A 91 2.26 23.70 -17.86
N ALA A 92 2.38 23.04 -19.01
CA ALA A 92 2.23 23.66 -20.33
C ALA A 92 1.17 22.96 -21.20
N ASN A 93 0.78 23.61 -22.30
CA ASN A 93 -0.21 23.12 -23.27
C ASN A 93 -1.58 22.79 -22.62
N GLU A 94 -2.00 21.53 -22.65
CA GLU A 94 -3.22 21.02 -22.01
C GLU A 94 -3.16 21.15 -20.47
N ASN A 95 -4.32 21.02 -19.82
CA ASN A 95 -4.39 21.07 -18.38
C ASN A 95 -3.54 19.94 -17.75
N THR A 96 -2.87 20.24 -16.64
CA THR A 96 -2.27 19.20 -15.81
C THR A 96 -3.40 18.42 -15.15
N VAL A 97 -3.31 17.11 -15.15
CA VAL A 97 -4.38 16.24 -14.65
C VAL A 97 -3.87 15.48 -13.43
N PHE A 98 -4.59 15.61 -12.31
CA PHE A 98 -4.38 14.86 -11.08
C PHE A 98 -5.50 13.83 -10.91
N THR A 99 -5.16 12.55 -10.91
CA THR A 99 -6.11 11.44 -10.80
C THR A 99 -5.87 10.66 -9.51
N VAL A 100 -6.93 10.38 -8.77
CA VAL A 100 -6.91 9.55 -7.57
C VAL A 100 -7.93 8.41 -7.69
N SER A 101 -7.50 7.17 -7.50
CA SER A 101 -8.38 6.00 -7.66
C SER A 101 -9.29 5.74 -6.46
N HIS A 102 -8.96 6.29 -5.30
CA HIS A 102 -9.73 6.19 -4.06
C HIS A 102 -9.83 7.58 -3.41
N PRO A 103 -10.80 7.81 -2.50
CA PRO A 103 -10.81 9.01 -1.69
C PRO A 103 -9.49 9.20 -0.94
N VAL A 104 -8.95 10.41 -0.97
CA VAL A 104 -7.70 10.79 -0.28
C VAL A 104 -7.92 12.06 0.55
N LYS A 105 -6.94 12.40 1.37
CA LYS A 105 -6.77 13.75 1.90
C LYS A 105 -5.63 14.43 1.15
N VAL A 106 -5.81 15.69 0.78
CA VAL A 106 -4.75 16.57 0.30
C VAL A 106 -4.57 17.66 1.34
N GLN A 107 -3.37 17.79 1.91
CA GLN A 107 -3.10 18.69 3.04
C GLN A 107 -4.14 18.56 4.17
N GLY A 108 -4.55 17.31 4.47
CA GLY A 108 -5.56 17.00 5.49
C GLY A 108 -7.02 17.23 5.08
N GLN A 109 -7.29 17.78 3.89
CA GLN A 109 -8.65 18.04 3.40
C GLN A 109 -9.13 16.96 2.45
N ALA A 110 -10.40 16.55 2.54
CA ALA A 110 -10.94 15.46 1.74
C ALA A 110 -11.02 15.80 0.24
N LEU A 111 -10.55 14.86 -0.57
CA LEU A 111 -10.73 14.85 -2.02
C LEU A 111 -11.29 13.48 -2.43
N PRO A 112 -12.49 13.41 -3.02
CA PRO A 112 -13.05 12.15 -3.52
C PRO A 112 -12.16 11.48 -4.58
N ALA A 113 -12.41 10.20 -4.84
CA ALA A 113 -11.84 9.55 -6.01
C ALA A 113 -12.30 10.26 -7.29
N GLY A 114 -11.40 10.43 -8.26
CA GLY A 114 -11.75 11.16 -9.47
C GLY A 114 -10.53 11.65 -10.24
N ARG A 115 -10.83 12.39 -11.31
CA ARG A 115 -9.86 13.00 -12.20
C ARG A 115 -10.08 14.51 -12.19
N TYR A 116 -9.04 15.25 -11.85
CA TYR A 116 -9.12 16.68 -11.57
C TYR A 116 -8.13 17.46 -12.44
N GLY A 117 -8.56 18.61 -12.94
CA GLY A 117 -7.67 19.62 -13.49
C GLY A 117 -6.87 20.27 -12.37
N LEU A 118 -5.54 20.25 -12.46
CA LEU A 118 -4.65 20.81 -11.46
C LEU A 118 -4.25 22.22 -11.86
N HIS A 119 -4.63 23.19 -11.03
CA HIS A 119 -4.25 24.58 -11.19
C HIS A 119 -3.55 25.11 -9.94
N MET A 120 -2.77 26.17 -10.11
CA MET A 120 -2.07 26.83 -9.01
C MET A 120 -2.19 28.35 -9.13
N ILE A 121 -2.53 28.99 -8.03
CA ILE A 121 -2.33 30.43 -7.84
C ILE A 121 -0.95 30.58 -7.20
N ALA A 122 0.03 30.96 -8.00
CA ALA A 122 1.39 31.18 -7.53
C ALA A 122 1.49 32.46 -6.71
N GLY A 123 2.35 32.46 -5.69
CA GLY A 123 2.67 33.64 -4.90
C GLY A 123 4.11 33.59 -4.38
N GLU A 124 4.57 34.67 -3.76
CA GLU A 124 5.96 34.72 -3.25
C GLU A 124 6.19 33.80 -2.04
N ARG A 125 5.18 33.65 -1.18
CA ARG A 125 5.30 32.94 0.12
C ARG A 125 4.26 31.85 0.34
N GLU A 126 3.13 31.96 -0.34
CA GLU A 126 2.01 31.03 -0.21
C GLU A 126 1.44 30.81 -1.61
N TRP A 127 1.15 29.55 -1.91
CA TRP A 127 0.51 29.12 -3.13
C TRP A 127 -0.83 28.48 -2.79
N THR A 128 -1.80 28.63 -3.68
CA THR A 128 -3.05 27.86 -3.61
C THR A 128 -3.04 26.82 -4.71
N ILE A 129 -3.09 25.54 -4.35
CA ILE A 129 -3.30 24.43 -5.27
C ILE A 129 -4.80 24.20 -5.39
N ILE A 130 -5.27 24.01 -6.61
CA ILE A 130 -6.68 23.89 -6.96
C ILE A 130 -6.87 22.59 -7.74
N PHE A 131 -7.88 21.82 -7.31
CA PHE A 131 -8.33 20.59 -7.98
C PHE A 131 -9.71 20.87 -8.58
N SER A 132 -9.77 21.18 -9.87
CA SER A 132 -11.02 21.43 -10.60
C SER A 132 -11.62 20.13 -11.13
N LYS A 133 -12.95 19.99 -11.12
CA LYS A 133 -13.67 18.85 -11.72
C LYS A 133 -13.51 18.79 -13.26
N ASN A 134 -13.05 19.86 -13.88
CA ASN A 134 -12.81 19.94 -15.32
C ASN A 134 -11.36 19.59 -15.68
N ALA A 135 -11.15 18.32 -16.01
CA ALA A 135 -9.84 17.76 -16.34
C ALA A 135 -9.58 17.56 -17.85
N SER A 136 -10.44 18.09 -18.72
CA SER A 136 -10.34 17.94 -20.18
C SER A 136 -10.05 19.23 -20.93
N SER A 137 -10.07 20.37 -20.23
CA SER A 137 -9.84 21.68 -20.84
C SER A 137 -8.42 21.87 -21.36
N TRP A 138 -8.30 22.72 -22.38
CA TRP A 138 -7.00 23.19 -22.84
C TRP A 138 -6.48 24.26 -21.87
N GLY A 139 -5.53 23.87 -21.01
CA GLY A 139 -4.96 24.78 -20.02
C GLY A 139 -6.01 25.35 -19.05
N SER A 140 -6.01 26.68 -18.88
CA SER A 140 -6.89 27.38 -17.92
C SER A 140 -7.89 28.33 -18.58
N PHE A 141 -7.98 28.34 -19.92
CA PHE A 141 -8.79 29.32 -20.67
C PHE A 141 -10.30 29.20 -20.42
N SER A 142 -10.75 28.03 -19.99
CA SER A 142 -12.13 27.71 -19.60
C SER A 142 -12.27 27.47 -18.10
N TYR A 143 -11.27 27.83 -17.28
CA TYR A 143 -11.32 27.65 -15.84
C TYR A 143 -12.55 28.37 -15.24
N ASP A 144 -13.27 27.66 -14.37
CA ASP A 144 -14.39 28.15 -13.59
C ASP A 144 -14.21 27.71 -12.13
N GLU A 145 -14.19 28.67 -11.20
CA GLU A 145 -14.06 28.42 -9.77
C GLU A 145 -15.23 27.61 -9.20
N ALA A 146 -16.42 27.68 -9.82
CA ALA A 146 -17.56 26.85 -9.42
C ALA A 146 -17.32 25.35 -9.65
N GLU A 147 -16.34 24.99 -10.49
CA GLU A 147 -15.95 23.61 -10.75
C GLU A 147 -14.90 23.09 -9.76
N ASP A 148 -14.39 23.92 -8.85
CA ASP A 148 -13.38 23.50 -7.88
C ASP A 148 -13.94 22.44 -6.91
N ALA A 149 -13.24 21.31 -6.82
CA ALA A 149 -13.49 20.28 -5.82
C ALA A 149 -12.74 20.58 -4.51
N LEU A 150 -11.55 21.19 -4.61
CA LEU A 150 -10.71 21.49 -3.47
C LEU A 150 -9.73 22.61 -3.76
N ARG A 151 -9.48 23.46 -2.76
CA ARG A 151 -8.36 24.42 -2.72
C ARG A 151 -7.54 24.19 -1.45
N VAL A 152 -6.22 24.04 -1.59
CA VAL A 152 -5.30 23.89 -0.45
C VAL A 152 -4.17 24.91 -0.54
N ARG A 153 -3.77 25.43 0.62
CA ARG A 153 -2.63 26.34 0.73
C ARG A 153 -1.36 25.57 1.04
N VAL A 154 -0.27 25.98 0.40
CA VAL A 154 1.06 25.37 0.56
C VAL A 154 2.12 26.47 0.52
N THR A 155 3.29 26.15 1.07
CA THR A 155 4.44 27.05 1.05
C THR A 155 5.45 26.51 0.04
N PRO A 156 5.82 27.28 -1.00
CA PRO A 156 6.89 26.89 -1.90
C PRO A 156 8.23 26.93 -1.15
N GLU A 157 9.18 26.09 -1.56
CA GLU A 157 10.52 26.02 -0.98
C GLU A 157 11.60 26.06 -2.06
N LYS A 158 12.83 26.38 -1.66
CA LYS A 158 13.98 26.32 -2.57
C LYS A 158 14.34 24.87 -2.87
N ALA A 159 14.74 24.59 -4.09
CA ALA A 159 15.15 23.27 -4.55
C ALA A 159 16.41 23.35 -5.43
N PRO A 160 17.15 22.24 -5.59
CA PRO A 160 18.19 22.15 -6.61
C PRO A 160 17.67 22.46 -8.01
N TYR A 161 18.53 23.01 -8.87
CA TYR A 161 18.15 23.39 -10.23
C TYR A 161 17.60 22.22 -11.04
N ARG A 162 16.45 22.43 -11.69
CA ARG A 162 15.81 21.49 -12.60
C ARG A 162 15.37 22.16 -13.90
N GLU A 163 15.98 21.73 -15.00
CA GLU A 163 15.69 22.26 -16.33
C GLU A 163 14.22 22.05 -16.73
N TRP A 164 13.69 20.85 -16.47
CA TRP A 164 12.35 20.44 -16.88
C TRP A 164 11.41 20.43 -15.68
N LEU A 165 10.25 21.09 -15.80
CA LEU A 165 9.20 20.99 -14.81
C LEU A 165 8.87 19.52 -14.61
N SER A 166 8.99 19.03 -13.39
CA SER A 166 8.80 17.64 -13.05
C SER A 166 7.88 17.52 -11.84
N TYR A 167 7.08 16.46 -11.80
CA TYR A 167 6.36 16.05 -10.61
C TYR A 167 6.99 14.79 -10.03
N GLU A 168 7.19 14.77 -8.71
CA GLU A 168 7.74 13.62 -7.99
C GLU A 168 6.93 13.28 -6.74
N PHE A 169 7.07 12.04 -6.28
CA PHE A 169 6.59 11.60 -4.98
C PHE A 169 7.76 11.38 -4.04
N THR A 170 7.80 12.14 -2.96
CA THR A 170 8.81 12.10 -1.89
C THR A 170 8.16 11.66 -0.57
N GLU A 171 8.97 11.48 0.48
CA GLU A 171 8.48 11.16 1.85
C GLU A 171 7.45 10.01 1.91
N ARG A 172 7.74 8.93 1.18
CA ARG A 172 6.79 7.83 0.97
C ARG A 172 6.62 7.01 2.25
N LYS A 173 5.37 6.84 2.66
CA LYS A 173 4.93 6.02 3.80
C LYS A 173 3.84 5.05 3.32
N PRO A 174 3.47 4.04 4.13
CA PRO A 174 2.41 3.09 3.76
C PRO A 174 1.06 3.75 3.41
N ASP A 175 0.73 4.89 4.02
CA ASP A 175 -0.56 5.58 3.95
C ASP A 175 -0.47 7.05 3.49
N SER A 176 0.73 7.54 3.16
CA SER A 176 0.91 8.91 2.64
C SER A 176 2.14 9.06 1.75
N ALA A 177 2.13 10.07 0.89
CA ALA A 177 3.32 10.56 0.20
C ALA A 177 3.21 12.07 -0.03
N THR A 178 4.35 12.73 -0.20
CA THR A 178 4.40 14.15 -0.57
C THR A 178 4.59 14.28 -2.07
N VAL A 179 3.62 14.91 -2.76
CA VAL A 179 3.76 15.31 -4.16
C VAL A 179 4.59 16.60 -4.20
N ALA A 180 5.56 16.66 -5.09
CA ALA A 180 6.41 17.83 -5.29
C ALA A 180 6.43 18.21 -6.77
N LEU A 181 5.93 19.40 -7.10
CA LEU A 181 6.29 20.06 -8.37
C LEU A 181 7.69 20.65 -8.19
N GLU A 182 8.60 20.37 -9.11
CA GLU A 182 9.95 20.95 -9.15
C GLU A 182 10.24 21.55 -10.53
N TRP A 183 10.64 22.81 -10.56
CA TRP A 183 11.08 23.47 -11.77
C TRP A 183 11.99 24.66 -11.45
N GLU A 184 13.04 24.85 -12.24
CA GLU A 184 14.09 25.82 -11.94
C GLU A 184 14.66 25.54 -10.53
N GLU A 185 14.65 26.49 -9.59
CA GLU A 185 15.20 26.33 -8.23
C GLU A 185 14.10 26.33 -7.16
N LEU A 186 12.86 25.97 -7.55
CA LEU A 186 11.69 26.01 -6.69
C LEU A 186 10.96 24.66 -6.67
N ARG A 187 10.52 24.29 -5.48
CA ARG A 187 9.62 23.16 -5.24
C ARG A 187 8.32 23.62 -4.61
N VAL A 188 7.21 23.00 -5.00
CA VAL A 188 5.90 23.15 -4.37
C VAL A 188 5.45 21.80 -3.82
N PRO A 189 5.71 21.51 -2.53
CA PRO A 189 5.31 20.26 -1.90
C PRO A 189 3.88 20.29 -1.36
N PHE A 190 3.16 19.17 -1.44
CA PHE A 190 1.89 18.95 -0.75
C PHE A 190 1.68 17.48 -0.41
N THR A 191 1.16 17.19 0.78
CA THR A 191 0.93 15.82 1.23
C THR A 191 -0.39 15.28 0.71
N VAL A 192 -0.34 14.04 0.21
CA VAL A 192 -1.51 13.22 -0.10
C VAL A 192 -1.50 12.02 0.84
N SER A 193 -2.61 11.77 1.54
CA SER A 193 -2.74 10.64 2.45
C SER A 193 -4.06 9.89 2.29
N VAL A 194 -4.08 8.65 2.74
CA VAL A 194 -5.26 7.79 2.78
C VAL A 194 -5.65 7.62 4.25
N GLU A 195 -6.75 8.26 4.65
CA GLU A 195 -7.17 8.34 6.07
C GLU A 195 -7.42 6.96 6.70
N ASP A 196 -8.03 6.03 5.96
CA ASP A 196 -8.28 4.67 6.42
C ASP A 196 -7.73 3.61 5.45
N ALA A 197 -6.41 3.58 5.29
CA ALA A 197 -5.75 2.61 4.42
C ALA A 197 -6.08 1.16 4.81
N ALA A 198 -6.08 0.85 6.12
CA ALA A 198 -6.40 -0.49 6.62
C ALA A 198 -7.85 -0.90 6.30
N GLY A 199 -8.80 0.03 6.42
CA GLY A 199 -10.20 -0.19 6.02
C GLY A 199 -10.34 -0.53 4.55
N LEU A 200 -9.61 0.18 3.66
CA LEU A 200 -9.62 -0.11 2.22
C LEU A 200 -9.13 -1.54 1.91
N TYR A 201 -8.09 -2.01 2.60
CA TYR A 201 -7.64 -3.40 2.44
C TYR A 201 -8.69 -4.39 2.90
N ILE A 202 -9.37 -4.15 4.03
CA ILE A 202 -10.46 -5.01 4.52
C ILE A 202 -11.62 -5.05 3.52
N ASP A 203 -12.01 -3.91 2.96
CA ASP A 203 -13.04 -3.83 1.91
C ASP A 203 -12.63 -4.59 0.65
N ASN A 204 -11.37 -4.47 0.23
CA ASN A 204 -10.86 -5.21 -0.90
C ASN A 204 -10.87 -6.73 -0.64
N LEU A 205 -10.42 -7.16 0.55
CA LEU A 205 -10.44 -8.58 0.97
C LEU A 205 -11.88 -9.14 0.96
N ARG A 206 -12.88 -8.39 1.44
CA ARG A 206 -14.30 -8.78 1.34
C ARG A 206 -14.72 -9.07 -0.10
N ASN A 207 -14.27 -8.26 -1.04
CA ASN A 207 -14.60 -8.42 -2.46
C ASN A 207 -13.83 -9.59 -3.09
N GLU A 208 -12.53 -9.72 -2.84
CA GLU A 208 -11.67 -10.78 -3.37
C GLU A 208 -12.11 -12.17 -2.91
N LEU A 209 -12.48 -12.31 -1.63
CA LEU A 209 -12.94 -13.56 -1.04
C LEU A 209 -14.30 -14.04 -1.59
N ARG A 210 -15.01 -13.22 -2.38
CA ARG A 210 -16.20 -13.64 -3.13
C ARG A 210 -15.86 -14.26 -4.49
N GLY A 211 -14.63 -14.04 -4.99
CA GLY A 211 -14.14 -14.54 -6.26
C GLY A 211 -13.25 -15.77 -6.12
N GLN A 212 -12.40 -16.02 -7.14
CA GLN A 212 -11.43 -17.12 -7.15
C GLN A 212 -10.56 -17.18 -5.87
N PRO A 213 -10.09 -16.06 -5.27
CA PRO A 213 -9.35 -16.11 -4.00
C PRO A 213 -10.12 -16.76 -2.85
N GLY A 214 -11.46 -16.70 -2.85
CA GLY A 214 -12.33 -17.31 -1.84
C GLY A 214 -12.31 -18.85 -1.83
N PHE A 215 -11.75 -19.50 -2.86
CA PHE A 215 -11.63 -20.96 -2.92
C PHE A 215 -10.32 -21.50 -2.31
N SER A 216 -9.66 -20.70 -1.47
CA SER A 216 -8.44 -21.07 -0.75
C SER A 216 -8.57 -20.70 0.73
N TRP A 217 -8.42 -21.68 1.62
CA TRP A 217 -8.41 -21.43 3.07
C TRP A 217 -7.29 -20.46 3.48
N GLN A 218 -6.16 -20.48 2.78
CA GLN A 218 -5.02 -19.60 3.05
C GLN A 218 -5.42 -18.12 2.94
N ASN A 219 -6.29 -17.78 1.98
CA ASN A 219 -6.73 -16.41 1.79
C ASN A 219 -7.74 -15.97 2.88
N TRP A 220 -8.61 -16.88 3.33
CA TRP A 220 -9.48 -16.62 4.49
C TRP A 220 -8.66 -16.42 5.77
N ASP A 221 -7.64 -17.27 5.99
CA ASP A 221 -6.72 -17.16 7.12
C ASP A 221 -5.91 -15.86 7.07
N ALA A 222 -5.36 -15.51 5.90
CA ALA A 222 -4.64 -14.25 5.69
C ALA A 222 -5.51 -13.02 5.95
N ALA A 223 -6.79 -13.05 5.54
CA ALA A 223 -7.71 -11.96 5.81
C ALA A 223 -8.00 -11.79 7.31
N ALA A 224 -8.21 -12.90 8.03
CA ALA A 224 -8.35 -12.88 9.48
C ALA A 224 -7.07 -12.37 10.19
N GLN A 225 -5.90 -12.79 9.72
CA GLN A 225 -4.61 -12.31 10.22
C GLN A 225 -4.39 -10.82 9.95
N TYR A 226 -4.82 -10.31 8.80
CA TYR A 226 -4.76 -8.88 8.50
C TYR A 226 -5.56 -8.08 9.53
N CYS A 227 -6.80 -8.49 9.81
CA CYS A 227 -7.62 -7.88 10.86
C CYS A 227 -6.95 -7.94 12.25
N LEU A 228 -6.30 -9.07 12.60
CA LEU A 228 -5.52 -9.21 13.84
C LEU A 228 -4.37 -8.20 13.92
N GLN A 229 -3.58 -8.08 12.85
CA GLN A 229 -2.44 -7.17 12.77
C GLN A 229 -2.86 -5.70 12.87
N GLN A 230 -3.97 -5.34 12.22
CA GLN A 230 -4.53 -4.00 12.28
C GLN A 230 -5.34 -3.74 13.56
N ASN A 231 -5.53 -4.75 14.42
CA ASN A 231 -6.35 -4.72 15.63
C ASN A 231 -7.78 -4.19 15.37
N ARG A 232 -8.40 -4.61 14.27
CA ARG A 232 -9.70 -4.11 13.80
C ARG A 232 -10.59 -5.26 13.32
N ASN A 233 -11.90 -5.02 13.29
CA ASN A 233 -12.90 -5.92 12.70
C ASN A 233 -12.87 -7.36 13.26
N MET A 234 -12.64 -7.52 14.57
CA MET A 234 -12.42 -8.85 15.19
C MET A 234 -13.58 -9.85 15.00
N GLU A 235 -14.83 -9.39 14.99
CA GLU A 235 -15.97 -10.28 14.70
C GLU A 235 -15.99 -10.78 13.25
N GLU A 236 -15.49 -9.98 12.31
CA GLU A 236 -15.33 -10.41 10.93
C GLU A 236 -14.09 -11.30 10.76
N ALA A 237 -13.00 -10.97 11.45
CA ALA A 237 -11.82 -11.83 11.54
C ALA A 237 -12.20 -13.22 12.07
N LEU A 238 -13.12 -13.29 13.04
CA LEU A 238 -13.61 -14.55 13.59
C LEU A 238 -14.35 -15.36 12.52
N ARG A 239 -15.27 -14.72 11.78
CA ARG A 239 -15.99 -15.36 10.67
C ARG A 239 -15.05 -15.83 9.55
N TRP A 240 -14.03 -15.04 9.21
CA TRP A 240 -13.03 -15.44 8.22
C TRP A 240 -12.15 -16.58 8.70
N ALA A 241 -11.76 -16.59 9.98
CA ALA A 241 -11.04 -17.71 10.57
C ALA A 241 -11.91 -18.98 10.62
N ASP A 242 -13.22 -18.85 10.88
CA ASP A 242 -14.18 -19.96 10.78
C ASP A 242 -14.26 -20.52 9.36
N ASN A 243 -14.31 -19.66 8.35
CA ASN A 243 -14.28 -20.08 6.95
C ASN A 243 -12.97 -20.80 6.59
N ALA A 244 -11.82 -20.28 7.06
CA ALA A 244 -10.53 -20.91 6.85
C ALA A 244 -10.47 -22.34 7.43
N ILE A 245 -11.23 -22.62 8.49
CA ILE A 245 -11.29 -23.93 9.14
C ILE A 245 -12.32 -24.85 8.48
N ALA A 246 -13.53 -24.33 8.20
CA ALA A 246 -14.71 -25.17 8.03
C ALA A 246 -15.57 -24.87 6.79
N LEU A 247 -15.20 -23.91 5.94
CA LEU A 247 -15.98 -23.61 4.73
C LEU A 247 -16.01 -24.86 3.81
N PRO A 248 -17.19 -25.35 3.38
CA PRO A 248 -17.27 -26.56 2.56
C PRO A 248 -16.38 -26.49 1.31
N PHE A 249 -15.63 -27.57 1.06
CA PHE A 249 -14.67 -27.71 -0.05
C PHE A 249 -13.44 -26.78 -0.03
N VAL A 250 -13.39 -25.81 0.88
CA VAL A 250 -12.32 -24.80 0.95
C VAL A 250 -11.53 -24.90 2.26
N GLY A 251 -12.24 -24.87 3.38
CA GLY A 251 -11.69 -24.82 4.73
C GLY A 251 -10.82 -26.03 5.05
N GLN A 252 -9.74 -25.78 5.78
CA GLN A 252 -8.78 -26.79 6.20
C GLN A 252 -8.45 -26.61 7.70
N PRO A 253 -8.92 -27.51 8.58
CA PRO A 253 -8.50 -27.50 9.97
C PRO A 253 -7.04 -27.94 10.06
N ASN A 254 -6.16 -27.02 10.39
CA ASN A 254 -4.73 -27.27 10.59
C ASN A 254 -4.21 -26.38 11.73
N PHE A 255 -2.91 -26.52 12.08
CA PHE A 255 -2.34 -25.75 13.18
C PHE A 255 -2.51 -24.24 12.98
N THR A 256 -2.25 -23.75 11.76
CA THR A 256 -2.34 -22.33 11.39
C THR A 256 -3.75 -21.79 11.54
N THR A 257 -4.75 -22.42 10.92
CA THR A 257 -6.13 -21.91 10.93
C THR A 257 -6.72 -21.89 12.34
N LEU A 258 -6.44 -22.93 13.15
CA LEU A 258 -6.84 -22.96 14.55
C LEU A 258 -6.09 -21.90 15.38
N SER A 259 -4.79 -21.69 15.15
CA SER A 259 -4.00 -20.67 15.83
C SER A 259 -4.45 -19.25 15.48
N THR A 260 -4.83 -18.98 14.24
CA THR A 260 -5.41 -17.67 13.84
C THR A 260 -6.71 -17.43 14.58
N LYS A 261 -7.66 -18.39 14.55
CA LYS A 261 -8.92 -18.26 15.28
C LYS A 261 -8.71 -18.09 16.79
N ALA A 262 -7.76 -18.80 17.38
CA ALA A 262 -7.46 -18.65 18.81
C ALA A 262 -6.99 -17.23 19.15
N GLN A 263 -6.12 -16.64 18.33
CA GLN A 263 -5.68 -15.26 18.51
C GLN A 263 -6.84 -14.26 18.35
N VAL A 264 -7.78 -14.50 17.43
CA VAL A 264 -9.00 -13.67 17.31
C VAL A 264 -9.85 -13.79 18.57
N LEU A 265 -10.05 -15.01 19.08
CA LEU A 265 -10.80 -15.25 20.32
C LEU A 265 -10.15 -14.56 21.52
N GLU A 266 -8.81 -14.56 21.63
CA GLU A 266 -8.09 -13.79 22.64
C GLU A 266 -8.37 -12.29 22.55
N LYS A 267 -8.35 -11.71 21.34
CA LYS A 267 -8.69 -10.30 21.10
C LYS A 267 -10.14 -9.97 21.44
N LEU A 268 -11.03 -10.95 21.35
CA LEU A 268 -12.44 -10.86 21.76
C LEU A 268 -12.66 -11.21 23.25
N SER A 269 -11.59 -11.35 24.04
CA SER A 269 -11.64 -11.74 25.47
C SER A 269 -12.26 -13.13 25.73
N ARG A 270 -12.29 -14.01 24.71
CA ARG A 270 -12.79 -15.40 24.78
C ARG A 270 -11.63 -16.38 25.04
N THR A 271 -10.85 -16.10 26.08
CA THR A 271 -9.57 -16.79 26.35
C THR A 271 -9.71 -18.29 26.62
N ALA A 272 -10.80 -18.74 27.26
CA ALA A 272 -11.02 -20.17 27.51
C ALA A 272 -11.16 -20.96 26.20
N GLU A 273 -11.94 -20.44 25.26
CA GLU A 273 -12.13 -21.04 23.93
C GLU A 273 -10.84 -21.01 23.11
N ALA A 274 -10.08 -19.91 23.18
CA ALA A 274 -8.77 -19.81 22.53
C ALA A 274 -7.80 -20.90 23.00
N ARG A 275 -7.74 -21.14 24.32
CA ARG A 275 -6.89 -22.19 24.91
C ARG A 275 -7.31 -23.59 24.49
N GLU A 276 -8.61 -23.89 24.50
CA GLU A 276 -9.12 -25.17 24.02
C GLU A 276 -8.75 -25.39 22.55
N LEU A 277 -8.91 -24.36 21.73
CA LEU A 277 -8.60 -24.43 20.32
C LEU A 277 -7.10 -24.64 20.06
N MET A 278 -6.23 -23.96 20.83
CA MET A 278 -4.79 -24.19 20.76
C MET A 278 -4.38 -25.57 21.25
N ALA A 279 -5.01 -26.10 22.30
CA ALA A 279 -4.77 -27.47 22.76
C ALA A 279 -5.05 -28.48 21.64
N ARG A 280 -6.17 -28.31 20.92
CA ARG A 280 -6.52 -29.11 19.75
C ARG A 280 -5.52 -28.94 18.61
N ALA A 281 -5.12 -27.69 18.29
CA ALA A 281 -4.13 -27.41 17.25
C ALA A 281 -2.81 -28.15 17.51
N LEU A 282 -2.34 -28.13 18.75
CA LEU A 282 -1.13 -28.81 19.22
C LEU A 282 -1.20 -30.34 19.15
N ASP A 283 -2.38 -30.94 18.98
CA ASP A 283 -2.57 -32.39 18.85
C ASP A 283 -2.90 -32.83 17.42
N LEU A 284 -3.07 -31.88 16.48
CA LEU A 284 -3.35 -32.23 15.09
C LEU A 284 -2.17 -33.02 14.48
N PRO A 285 -2.44 -34.14 13.76
CA PRO A 285 -1.39 -34.92 13.12
C PRO A 285 -0.52 -34.10 12.16
N GLY A 286 -1.12 -33.10 11.49
CA GLY A 286 -0.43 -32.21 10.55
C GLY A 286 0.38 -31.08 11.18
N ALA A 287 0.28 -30.84 12.49
CA ALA A 287 1.09 -29.81 13.15
C ALA A 287 2.57 -30.14 13.08
N GLN A 288 3.42 -29.15 12.85
CA GLN A 288 4.86 -29.31 12.66
C GLN A 288 5.65 -28.79 13.88
N PRO A 289 6.84 -29.35 14.17
CA PRO A 289 7.62 -28.94 15.33
C PRO A 289 8.02 -27.46 15.32
N ILE A 290 8.19 -26.86 14.13
CA ILE A 290 8.47 -25.43 14.01
C ILE A 290 7.25 -24.55 14.36
N GLU A 291 6.04 -24.98 14.04
CA GLU A 291 4.80 -24.24 14.34
C GLU A 291 4.54 -24.25 15.86
N ILE A 292 4.70 -25.41 16.49
CA ILE A 292 4.60 -25.56 17.94
C ILE A 292 5.67 -24.72 18.66
N HIS A 293 6.90 -24.72 18.12
CA HIS A 293 7.97 -23.87 18.62
C HIS A 293 7.61 -22.38 18.55
N GLN A 294 7.07 -21.91 17.42
CA GLN A 294 6.65 -20.51 17.25
C GLN A 294 5.52 -20.12 18.21
N TYR A 295 4.57 -21.02 18.46
CA TYR A 295 3.52 -20.78 19.47
C TYR A 295 4.11 -20.64 20.89
N GLY A 296 5.00 -21.54 21.28
CA GLY A 296 5.71 -21.43 22.56
C GLY A 296 6.49 -20.11 22.70
N ARG A 297 7.12 -19.64 21.61
CA ARG A 297 7.78 -18.31 21.59
C ARG A 297 6.81 -17.15 21.81
N ARG A 298 5.61 -17.22 21.25
CA ARG A 298 4.57 -16.20 21.44
C ARG A 298 4.15 -16.13 22.92
N LEU A 299 3.92 -17.28 23.54
CA LEU A 299 3.62 -17.38 24.97
C LEU A 299 4.74 -16.80 25.84
N LEU A 300 6.01 -17.05 25.51
CA LEU A 300 7.15 -16.42 26.20
C LEU A 300 7.11 -14.90 26.09
N ALA A 301 6.83 -14.35 24.89
CA ALA A 301 6.72 -12.91 24.68
C ALA A 301 5.54 -12.28 25.45
N GLN A 302 4.49 -13.07 25.71
CA GLN A 302 3.35 -12.69 26.54
C GLN A 302 3.60 -12.89 28.05
N GLY A 303 4.79 -13.37 28.44
CA GLY A 303 5.14 -13.65 29.84
C GLY A 303 4.58 -14.97 30.40
N GLN A 304 3.90 -15.79 29.58
CA GLN A 304 3.32 -17.08 29.95
C GLN A 304 4.39 -18.19 29.96
N LYS A 305 5.40 -18.04 30.81
CA LYS A 305 6.60 -18.90 30.84
C LYS A 305 6.32 -20.38 31.08
N ALA A 306 5.46 -20.69 32.06
CA ALA A 306 5.12 -22.07 32.40
C ALA A 306 4.34 -22.76 31.26
N GLU A 307 3.41 -22.03 30.63
CA GLU A 307 2.63 -22.54 29.50
C GLU A 307 3.53 -22.76 28.27
N ALA A 308 4.45 -21.84 28.01
CA ALA A 308 5.43 -21.99 26.94
C ALA A 308 6.31 -23.23 27.14
N LEU A 309 6.82 -23.47 28.35
CA LEU A 309 7.61 -24.67 28.65
C LEU A 309 6.80 -25.95 28.39
N ALA A 310 5.55 -26.01 28.87
CA ALA A 310 4.66 -27.15 28.60
C ALA A 310 4.43 -27.39 27.10
N VAL A 311 4.32 -26.32 26.30
CA VAL A 311 4.22 -26.40 24.83
C VAL A 311 5.50 -26.97 24.22
N PHE A 312 6.69 -26.54 24.69
CA PHE A 312 7.97 -27.08 24.20
C PHE A 312 8.18 -28.54 24.59
N GLU A 313 7.79 -28.94 25.80
CA GLU A 313 7.82 -30.34 26.25
C GLU A 313 6.86 -31.22 25.41
N LYS A 314 5.66 -30.71 25.12
CA LYS A 314 4.73 -31.37 24.20
C LYS A 314 5.34 -31.53 22.80
N ASN A 315 6.04 -30.50 22.31
CA ASN A 315 6.77 -30.57 21.04
C ASN A 315 7.79 -31.72 21.04
N GLN A 316 8.57 -31.85 22.11
CA GLN A 316 9.53 -32.94 22.27
C GLN A 316 8.88 -34.30 22.31
N LYS A 317 7.79 -34.45 23.06
CA LYS A 317 7.04 -35.71 23.14
C LYS A 317 6.53 -36.16 21.76
N ARG A 318 6.18 -35.22 20.89
CA ARG A 318 5.65 -35.51 19.55
C ARG A 318 6.73 -35.76 18.50
N PHE A 319 7.83 -35.02 18.56
CA PHE A 319 8.79 -34.94 17.44
C PHE A 319 10.21 -35.37 17.80
N GLY A 320 10.48 -35.69 19.07
CA GLY A 320 11.77 -36.16 19.55
C GLY A 320 12.88 -35.11 19.34
N ASP A 321 14.04 -35.58 18.90
CA ASP A 321 15.29 -34.82 18.91
C ASP A 321 15.51 -34.01 17.63
N GLN A 322 14.58 -33.10 17.34
CA GLN A 322 14.68 -32.18 16.20
C GLN A 322 15.17 -30.78 16.62
N TRP A 323 15.79 -30.07 15.68
CA TRP A 323 16.35 -28.75 15.95
C TRP A 323 15.36 -27.76 16.58
N PRO A 324 14.15 -27.51 16.03
CA PRO A 324 13.20 -26.55 16.62
C PRO A 324 12.74 -26.94 18.04
N VAL A 325 12.72 -28.25 18.33
CA VAL A 325 12.34 -28.77 19.65
C VAL A 325 13.38 -28.37 20.69
N HIS A 326 14.66 -28.65 20.43
CA HIS A 326 15.74 -28.31 21.36
C HIS A 326 15.90 -26.80 21.54
N VAL A 327 15.72 -26.01 20.47
CA VAL A 327 15.69 -24.54 20.60
C VAL A 327 14.55 -24.10 21.51
N GLY A 328 13.36 -24.71 21.37
CA GLY A 328 12.20 -24.43 22.22
C GLY A 328 12.46 -24.74 23.69
N LEU A 329 12.92 -25.96 24.00
CA LEU A 329 13.23 -26.38 25.36
C LEU A 329 14.33 -25.52 25.99
N ALA A 330 15.36 -25.15 25.23
CA ALA A 330 16.40 -24.24 25.70
C ALA A 330 15.78 -22.91 26.17
N ARG A 331 14.92 -22.31 25.34
CA ARG A 331 14.23 -21.05 25.66
C ARG A 331 13.29 -21.19 26.86
N GLY A 332 12.51 -22.27 26.91
CA GLY A 332 11.55 -22.55 27.99
C GLY A 332 12.24 -22.70 29.35
N HIS A 333 13.25 -23.56 29.44
CA HIS A 333 14.03 -23.74 30.67
C HIS A 333 14.74 -22.46 31.09
N SER A 334 15.33 -21.73 30.13
CA SER A 334 16.00 -20.45 30.41
C SER A 334 15.04 -19.42 31.00
N ALA A 335 13.83 -19.31 30.45
CA ALA A 335 12.81 -18.39 30.95
C ALA A 335 12.35 -18.72 32.38
N MET A 336 12.41 -20.01 32.76
CA MET A 336 12.12 -20.53 34.10
C MET A 336 13.31 -20.43 35.07
N GLY A 337 14.48 -19.97 34.63
CA GLY A 337 15.70 -19.88 35.44
C GLY A 337 16.48 -21.19 35.55
N ASP A 338 16.07 -22.25 34.86
CA ASP A 338 16.82 -23.52 34.79
C ASP A 338 17.88 -23.45 33.68
N TYR A 339 18.93 -22.66 33.94
CA TYR A 339 20.01 -22.46 32.96
C TYR A 339 20.81 -23.73 32.66
N LYS A 340 20.80 -24.71 33.57
CA LYS A 340 21.49 -25.99 33.37
C LYS A 340 20.78 -26.82 32.30
N SER A 341 19.47 -27.01 32.42
CA SER A 341 18.70 -27.71 31.38
C SER A 341 18.69 -26.91 30.09
N ALA A 342 18.56 -25.59 30.17
CA ALA A 342 18.61 -24.72 29.01
C ALA A 342 19.92 -24.87 28.21
N LEU A 343 21.06 -24.87 28.90
CA LEU A 343 22.38 -25.04 28.29
C LEU A 343 22.48 -26.39 27.58
N ARG A 344 22.04 -27.48 28.21
CA ARG A 344 22.03 -28.81 27.60
C ARG A 344 21.25 -28.83 26.29
N HIS A 345 20.04 -28.27 26.27
CA HIS A 345 19.23 -28.22 25.05
C HIS A 345 19.83 -27.27 24.00
N ALA A 346 20.40 -26.13 24.41
CA ALA A 346 21.06 -25.19 23.50
C ALA A 346 22.28 -25.80 22.80
N GLU A 347 23.08 -26.60 23.51
CA GLU A 347 24.23 -27.31 22.92
C GLU A 347 23.82 -28.39 21.92
N ILE A 348 22.71 -29.09 22.17
CA ILE A 348 22.13 -30.04 21.20
C ILE A 348 21.63 -29.29 19.97
N ALA A 349 20.84 -28.22 20.16
CA ALA A 349 20.34 -27.38 19.09
C ALA A 349 21.48 -26.78 18.24
N LEU A 350 22.58 -26.37 18.88
CA LEU A 350 23.73 -25.80 18.17
C LEU A 350 24.36 -26.80 17.19
N LYS A 351 24.42 -28.09 17.55
CA LYS A 351 24.93 -29.15 16.67
C LYS A 351 24.00 -29.42 15.49
N GLN A 352 22.70 -29.17 15.67
CA GLN A 352 21.65 -29.41 14.67
C GLN A 352 21.32 -28.14 13.84
N ALA A 353 22.04 -27.03 14.03
CA ALA A 353 21.69 -25.74 13.43
C ALA A 353 21.63 -25.81 11.88
N PRO A 354 20.53 -25.35 11.27
CA PRO A 354 20.31 -25.52 9.82
C PRO A 354 21.14 -24.57 8.95
N ASP A 355 21.60 -23.45 9.52
CA ASP A 355 22.35 -22.42 8.81
C ASP A 355 23.28 -21.62 9.74
N ALA A 356 24.13 -20.78 9.13
CA ALA A 356 25.14 -20.00 9.85
C ALA A 356 24.53 -18.96 10.81
N LEU A 357 23.37 -18.38 10.48
CA LEU A 357 22.73 -17.37 11.31
C LEU A 357 22.18 -18.01 12.59
N ASN A 358 21.47 -19.12 12.46
CA ASN A 358 20.95 -19.90 13.58
C ASN A 358 22.09 -20.45 14.45
N LYS A 359 23.18 -20.90 13.83
CA LYS A 359 24.38 -21.35 14.55
C LYS A 359 24.98 -20.23 15.40
N LYS A 360 25.16 -19.03 14.83
CA LYS A 360 25.69 -17.86 15.55
C LYS A 360 24.79 -17.47 16.73
N SER A 361 23.48 -17.39 16.50
CA SER A 361 22.52 -17.08 17.57
C SER A 361 22.58 -18.09 18.73
N LEU A 362 22.71 -19.38 18.42
CA LEU A 362 22.84 -20.42 19.44
C LEU A 362 24.19 -20.40 20.15
N GLN A 363 25.29 -20.01 19.49
CA GLN A 363 26.58 -19.81 20.16
C GLN A 363 26.49 -18.69 21.20
N GLU A 364 25.86 -17.57 20.85
CA GLU A 364 25.62 -16.46 21.77
C GLU A 364 24.73 -16.88 22.94
N ALA A 365 23.66 -17.63 22.67
CA ALA A 365 22.80 -18.20 23.71
C ALA A 365 23.57 -19.13 24.67
N VAL A 366 24.40 -20.03 24.14
CA VAL A 366 25.23 -20.94 24.95
C VAL A 366 26.19 -20.15 25.84
N MET A 367 26.83 -19.09 25.34
CA MET A 367 27.71 -18.24 26.15
C MET A 367 26.93 -17.57 27.30
N ARG A 368 25.76 -17.00 27.03
CA ARG A 368 24.91 -16.40 28.08
C ARG A 368 24.50 -17.41 29.14
N LEU A 369 24.09 -18.61 28.73
CA LEU A 369 23.67 -19.65 29.64
C LEU A 369 24.83 -20.16 30.52
N LYS A 370 26.06 -20.21 29.98
CA LYS A 370 27.27 -20.52 30.77
C LYS A 370 27.56 -19.44 31.81
N ASP A 371 27.23 -18.19 31.52
CA ASP A 371 27.31 -17.07 32.47
C ASP A 371 26.14 -17.02 33.48
N GLY A 372 25.22 -17.99 33.43
CA GLY A 372 24.02 -17.99 34.28
C GLY A 372 23.03 -16.88 33.93
N LYS A 373 22.99 -16.45 32.65
CA LYS A 373 22.08 -15.41 32.14
C LYS A 373 21.02 -16.03 31.24
N ASP A 374 19.83 -15.42 31.25
CA ASP A 374 18.74 -15.83 30.38
C ASP A 374 19.12 -15.66 28.89
N MET A 375 19.04 -16.73 28.11
CA MET A 375 19.26 -16.69 26.66
C MET A 375 18.24 -15.83 25.91
N ASN A 376 17.07 -15.58 26.51
CA ASN A 376 16.01 -14.77 25.93
C ASN A 376 16.22 -13.26 26.15
N ALA A 377 17.21 -12.84 26.95
CA ALA A 377 17.50 -11.43 27.19
C ALA A 377 18.30 -10.81 26.01
N GLY A 378 17.77 -9.74 25.41
CA GLY A 378 18.46 -8.96 24.38
C GLY A 378 18.26 -9.46 22.94
N GLY A 379 17.06 -9.94 22.61
CA GLY A 379 16.63 -10.26 21.23
C GLY A 379 15.24 -9.72 20.96
#